data_AF-A0AAV5FLJ9-F1
#
_entry.id   AF-A0AAV5FLJ9-F1
#
_cell.length_a   1.000
_cell.length_b   1.000
_cell.length_c   1.000
_cell.angle_alpha   90.00
_cell.angle_beta   90.00
_cell.angle_gamma   90.00
#
_symmetry.space_group_name_H-M   'P 1'
#
loop_
_entity.id
_entity.type
_entity.pdbx_description
1 polymer ?
#
loop_
_entity_poly.entity_id
_entity_poly.type
_entity_poly.pdbx_seq_one_letter_code
_entity_poly.pdbx_strand_id
1 'polypeptide(L)'
;MNAASQISANVMQDFKTGYLTLTSPQVMLTGQIYGIILGAIINPCIYYAFKETVRGKQPIGSLKSEFPCPYAGVYRAIGIIGMGGVKELPKHCVSFCTVAFFITLAMNSFKLVSQKKGWTIMNYLPSMTALALPFFTGPYVAIPMCIGSVVIYVWNKVDGQSAEVLSSAVAAGLTCGEGLFTLPTALLTMKKVRPPICMKFLPSGKELGEVDSFLSSFASANS
;
A
#
# COMPACT_ATOMS: atom_id res chain seq x y z
N MET A 1 17.68 8.50 -12.87
CA MET A 1 16.66 9.16 -13.73
C MET A 1 15.21 8.75 -13.42
N ASN A 2 14.96 7.66 -12.69
CA ASN A 2 13.61 7.08 -12.57
C ASN A 2 12.72 7.67 -11.45
N ALA A 3 13.31 8.36 -10.47
CA ALA A 3 12.54 8.93 -9.36
C ALA A 3 11.73 10.17 -9.78
N ALA A 4 12.36 11.09 -10.54
CA ALA A 4 11.68 12.27 -11.06
C ALA A 4 10.50 11.88 -11.97
N SER A 5 10.67 10.90 -12.86
CA SER A 5 9.60 10.43 -13.74
C SER A 5 8.42 9.81 -12.98
N GLN A 6 8.69 9.07 -11.90
CA GLN A 6 7.62 8.50 -11.04
C GLN A 6 6.85 9.60 -10.32
N ILE A 7 7.54 10.58 -9.75
CA ILE A 7 6.89 11.70 -9.05
C ILE A 7 6.04 12.51 -10.03
N SER A 8 6.57 12.80 -11.23
CA SER A 8 5.80 13.47 -12.28
C SER A 8 4.57 12.68 -12.72
N ALA A 9 4.66 11.35 -12.83
CA ALA A 9 3.52 10.50 -13.18
C ALA A 9 2.43 10.52 -12.09
N ASN A 10 2.82 10.45 -10.82
CA ASN A 10 1.87 10.53 -9.70
C ASN A 10 1.18 11.90 -9.66
N VAL A 11 1.94 13.00 -9.78
CA VAL A 11 1.37 14.36 -9.82
C VAL A 11 0.38 14.50 -10.98
N MET A 12 0.68 13.93 -12.15
CA MET A 12 -0.25 13.92 -13.29
C MET A 12 -1.54 13.14 -12.99
N GLN A 13 -1.45 12.00 -12.29
CA GLN A 13 -2.62 11.24 -11.84
C GLN A 13 -3.47 12.03 -10.84
N ASP A 14 -2.83 12.77 -9.94
CA ASP A 14 -3.52 13.62 -8.96
C ASP A 14 -4.25 14.77 -9.64
N PHE A 15 -3.63 15.44 -10.63
CA PHE A 15 -4.31 16.47 -11.43
C PHE A 15 -5.50 15.92 -12.21
N LYS A 16 -5.35 14.73 -12.82
CA LYS A 16 -6.45 14.06 -13.51
C LYS A 16 -7.59 13.75 -12.55
N THR A 17 -7.28 13.27 -11.35
CA THR A 17 -8.28 12.96 -10.31
C THR A 17 -8.95 14.24 -9.81
N GLY A 18 -8.17 15.30 -9.57
CA GLY A 18 -8.68 16.61 -9.17
C GLY A 18 -9.62 17.24 -10.21
N TYR A 19 -9.33 17.05 -11.50
CA TYR A 19 -10.23 17.47 -12.57
C TYR A 19 -11.57 16.69 -12.54
N LEU A 20 -11.53 15.38 -12.28
CA LEU A 20 -12.73 14.55 -12.15
C LEU A 20 -13.56 14.90 -10.92
N THR A 21 -12.94 15.34 -9.82
CA THR A 21 -13.62 15.80 -8.60
C THR A 21 -13.97 17.29 -8.62
N LEU A 22 -13.88 17.96 -9.79
CA LEU A 22 -14.13 19.39 -9.97
C LEU A 22 -13.34 20.29 -8.99
N THR A 23 -12.19 19.80 -8.53
CA THR A 23 -11.33 20.51 -7.59
C THR A 23 -10.43 21.49 -8.32
N SER A 24 -10.25 22.70 -7.76
CA SER A 24 -9.39 23.71 -8.36
C SER A 24 -7.93 23.23 -8.48
N PRO A 25 -7.29 23.38 -9.65
CA PRO A 25 -5.91 22.94 -9.87
C PRO A 25 -4.90 23.67 -8.98
N GLN A 26 -5.19 24.92 -8.57
CA GLN A 26 -4.33 25.68 -7.69
C GLN A 26 -4.32 25.12 -6.27
N VAL A 27 -5.47 24.65 -5.77
CA VAL A 27 -5.59 24.05 -4.44
C VAL A 27 -4.85 22.70 -4.41
N MET A 28 -5.00 21.90 -5.46
CA MET A 28 -4.28 20.63 -5.62
C MET A 28 -2.76 20.84 -5.60
N LEU A 29 -2.24 21.78 -6.40
CA LEU A 29 -0.81 22.09 -6.46
C LEU A 29 -0.28 22.58 -5.10
N THR A 30 -1.03 23.48 -4.46
CA THR A 30 -0.67 24.03 -3.15
C THR A 30 -0.60 22.93 -2.09
N GLY A 31 -1.59 22.02 -2.07
CA GLY A 31 -1.62 20.87 -1.16
C GLY A 31 -0.41 19.94 -1.36
N GLN A 32 -0.03 19.66 -2.60
CA GLN A 32 1.14 18.85 -2.92
C GLN A 32 2.45 19.50 -2.43
N ILE A 33 2.61 20.80 -2.66
CA ILE A 33 3.78 21.55 -2.18
C ILE A 33 3.89 21.48 -0.65
N TYR A 34 2.79 21.72 0.06
CA TYR A 34 2.77 21.61 1.52
C TYR A 34 3.08 20.18 2.00
N GLY A 35 2.52 19.16 1.34
CA GLY A 35 2.81 17.77 1.65
C GLY A 35 4.28 17.41 1.48
N ILE A 36 4.92 17.89 0.41
CA ILE A 36 6.35 17.69 0.15
C ILE A 36 7.21 18.39 1.20
N ILE A 37 6.89 19.65 1.55
CA ILE A 37 7.64 20.42 2.55
C ILE A 37 7.53 19.76 3.93
N LEU A 38 6.32 19.40 4.36
CA LEU A 38 6.09 18.73 5.63
C LEU A 38 6.79 17.36 5.66
N GLY A 39 6.67 16.57 4.60
CA GLY A 39 7.34 15.27 4.48
C GLY A 39 8.87 15.40 4.50
N ALA A 40 9.43 16.42 3.86
CA ALA A 40 10.87 16.69 3.84
C ALA A 40 11.43 17.05 5.22
N ILE A 41 10.62 17.63 6.12
CA ILE A 41 11.02 17.96 7.49
C ILE A 41 10.73 16.79 8.45
N ILE A 42 9.54 16.19 8.36
CA ILE A 42 9.08 15.17 9.30
C ILE A 42 9.86 13.85 9.11
N ASN A 43 10.10 13.41 7.87
CA ASN A 43 10.79 12.15 7.59
C ASN A 43 12.21 12.07 8.18
N PRO A 44 13.10 13.06 7.99
CA PRO A 44 14.43 13.01 8.59
C PRO A 44 14.39 13.14 10.11
N CYS A 45 13.46 13.91 10.68
CA CYS A 45 13.25 13.98 12.13
C CYS A 45 12.87 12.62 12.72
N ILE A 46 11.94 11.90 12.09
CA ILE A 46 11.56 10.54 12.48
C ILE A 46 12.76 9.60 12.36
N TYR A 47 13.48 9.64 11.23
CA TYR A 47 14.68 8.82 11.02
C TYR A 47 15.74 9.06 12.11
N TYR A 48 15.98 10.32 12.49
CA TYR A 48 16.94 10.65 13.54
C TYR A 48 16.48 10.16 14.92
N ALA A 49 15.18 10.28 15.24
CA ALA A 49 14.62 9.72 16.46
C ALA A 49 14.75 8.19 16.54
N PHE A 50 14.54 7.48 15.43
CA PHE A 50 14.79 6.03 15.34
C PHE A 50 16.30 5.70 15.48
N LYS A 51 17.18 6.53 14.92
CA LYS A 51 18.63 6.36 15.05
C LYS A 51 19.12 6.48 16.50
N GLU A 52 18.64 7.48 17.23
CA GLU A 52 19.02 7.69 18.63
C GLU A 52 18.48 6.59 19.57
N THR A 53 17.29 6.07 19.32
CA THR A 53 16.70 4.98 20.14
C THR A 53 17.38 3.63 19.94
N VAL A 54 17.99 3.39 18.77
CA VAL A 54 18.70 2.15 18.43
C VAL A 54 20.21 2.25 18.65
N ARG A 55 20.73 3.42 19.06
CA ARG A 55 22.17 3.75 19.20
C ARG A 55 23.00 2.78 20.08
N GLY A 56 22.37 1.90 20.86
CA GLY A 56 23.01 0.86 21.68
C GLY A 56 22.92 -0.59 21.16
N LYS A 57 22.21 -0.86 20.06
CA LYS A 57 22.14 -2.19 19.41
C LYS A 57 22.49 -2.05 17.93
N GLN A 58 22.78 -3.17 17.27
CA GLN A 58 23.24 -3.29 15.88
C GLN A 58 22.64 -2.25 14.91
N PRO A 59 23.39 -1.83 13.86
CA PRO A 59 22.93 -0.82 12.91
C PRO A 59 21.55 -1.14 12.34
N ILE A 60 20.72 -0.10 12.26
CA ILE A 60 19.38 -0.15 11.68
C ILE A 60 19.47 -0.74 10.27
N GLY A 61 18.69 -1.79 10.00
CA GLY A 61 18.67 -2.46 8.69
C GLY A 61 19.43 -3.79 8.60
N SER A 62 20.08 -4.26 9.68
CA SER A 62 20.54 -5.66 9.76
C SER A 62 19.33 -6.60 9.91
N LEU A 63 19.36 -7.78 9.27
CA LEU A 63 18.30 -8.80 9.35
C LEU A 63 18.00 -9.25 10.80
N LYS A 64 18.93 -9.02 11.74
CA LYS A 64 18.80 -9.35 13.17
C LYS A 64 18.53 -8.13 14.08
N SER A 65 18.31 -6.94 13.52
CA SER A 65 18.00 -5.73 14.30
C SER A 65 16.54 -5.69 14.76
N GLU A 66 16.28 -4.98 15.86
CA GLU A 66 14.95 -4.79 16.47
C GLU A 66 13.95 -4.09 15.51
N PHE A 67 14.47 -3.44 14.45
CA PHE A 67 13.70 -2.80 13.37
C PHE A 67 14.24 -3.25 11.99
N PRO A 68 13.82 -4.43 11.49
CA PRO A 68 14.17 -4.83 10.14
C PRO A 68 13.55 -3.85 9.13
N CYS A 69 14.29 -3.52 8.07
CA CYS A 69 13.80 -2.68 6.98
C CYS A 69 13.35 -3.56 5.80
N PRO A 70 12.12 -4.09 5.81
CA PRO A 70 11.66 -5.02 4.77
C PRO A 70 11.64 -4.36 3.38
N TYR A 71 11.29 -3.07 3.32
CA TYR A 71 11.24 -2.33 2.07
C TYR A 71 12.61 -2.07 1.44
N ALA A 72 13.68 -1.94 2.23
CA ALA A 72 15.03 -1.75 1.68
C ALA A 72 15.48 -2.94 0.82
N GLY A 73 15.14 -4.16 1.22
CA GLY A 73 15.42 -5.36 0.43
C GLY A 73 14.67 -5.36 -0.91
N VAL A 74 13.40 -4.97 -0.89
CA VAL A 74 12.56 -4.87 -2.11
C VAL A 74 13.11 -3.81 -3.06
N TYR A 75 13.42 -2.60 -2.58
CA TYR A 75 14.00 -1.54 -3.41
C TYR A 75 15.37 -1.92 -3.97
N ARG A 76 16.18 -2.65 -3.20
CA ARG A 76 17.45 -3.20 -3.70
C ARG A 76 17.24 -4.20 -4.82
N ALA A 77 16.27 -5.10 -4.69
CA ALA A 77 15.92 -6.05 -5.75
C ALA A 77 15.47 -5.34 -7.03
N ILE A 78 14.59 -4.33 -6.90
CA ILE A 78 14.15 -3.49 -8.02
C ILE A 78 15.34 -2.74 -8.65
N GLY A 79 16.27 -2.24 -7.84
CA GLY A 79 17.48 -1.57 -8.33
C GLY A 79 18.40 -2.49 -9.13
N ILE A 80 18.61 -3.72 -8.66
CA ILE A 80 19.43 -4.72 -9.36
C ILE A 80 18.80 -5.08 -10.72
N ILE A 81 17.49 -5.36 -10.74
CA ILE A 81 16.73 -5.64 -11.97
C ILE A 81 16.79 -4.44 -12.92
N GLY A 82 16.67 -3.22 -12.39
CA GLY A 82 16.74 -1.98 -13.17
C GLY A 82 18.12 -1.70 -13.79
N MET A 83 19.22 -2.09 -13.12
CA MET A 83 20.57 -1.93 -13.63
C MET A 83 20.97 -3.01 -14.64
N GLY A 84 20.49 -4.24 -14.48
CA GLY A 84 20.80 -5.35 -15.39
C GLY A 84 19.97 -5.40 -16.68
N GLY A 85 19.00 -4.49 -16.81
CA GLY A 85 18.16 -4.36 -18.00
C GLY A 85 17.33 -5.61 -18.29
N VAL A 86 16.89 -5.77 -19.54
CA VAL A 86 15.99 -6.86 -19.98
C VAL A 86 16.60 -8.27 -19.79
N LYS A 87 17.91 -8.36 -19.51
CA LYS A 87 18.64 -9.62 -19.33
C LYS A 87 18.54 -10.20 -17.92
N GLU A 88 18.34 -9.37 -16.90
CA GLU A 88 18.09 -9.79 -15.51
C GLU A 88 16.61 -10.03 -15.23
N LEU A 89 15.73 -9.77 -16.22
CA LEU A 89 14.30 -10.04 -16.07
C LEU A 89 14.03 -11.57 -16.08
N PRO A 90 13.11 -12.06 -15.24
CA PRO A 90 12.75 -13.48 -15.20
C PRO A 90 12.41 -14.03 -16.59
N LYS A 91 12.80 -15.27 -16.88
CA LYS A 91 12.44 -15.97 -18.13
C LYS A 91 10.92 -15.93 -18.29
N HIS A 92 10.45 -15.45 -19.45
CA HIS A 92 9.04 -15.19 -19.81
C HIS A 92 8.39 -13.90 -19.27
N CYS A 93 9.07 -13.07 -18.48
CA CYS A 93 8.49 -11.81 -17.96
C CYS A 93 7.95 -10.92 -19.09
N VAL A 94 8.72 -10.75 -20.17
CA VAL A 94 8.30 -9.96 -21.34
C VAL A 94 7.06 -10.56 -22.02
N SER A 95 6.98 -11.88 -22.14
CA SER A 95 5.82 -12.55 -22.75
C SER A 95 4.55 -12.34 -21.92
N PHE A 96 4.64 -12.48 -20.59
CA PHE A 96 3.53 -12.17 -19.69
C PHE A 96 3.13 -10.69 -19.74
N CYS A 97 4.09 -9.76 -19.76
CA CYS A 97 3.81 -8.33 -19.90
C CYS A 97 3.10 -8.01 -21.23
N THR A 98 3.53 -8.61 -22.33
CA THR A 98 2.89 -8.41 -23.65
C THR A 98 1.45 -8.95 -23.65
N VAL A 99 1.22 -10.15 -23.12
CA VAL A 99 -0.13 -10.72 -23.01
C VAL A 99 -1.02 -9.85 -22.11
N ALA A 100 -0.52 -9.46 -20.94
CA ALA A 100 -1.25 -8.59 -20.01
C ALA A 100 -1.56 -7.22 -20.62
N PHE A 101 -0.65 -6.67 -21.44
CA PHE A 101 -0.87 -5.43 -22.17
C PHE A 101 -2.04 -5.57 -23.17
N PHE A 102 -2.06 -6.63 -23.98
CA PHE A 102 -3.15 -6.86 -24.92
C PHE A 102 -4.50 -7.10 -24.21
N ILE A 103 -4.50 -7.88 -23.13
CA ILE A 103 -5.71 -8.09 -22.31
C ILE A 103 -6.21 -6.76 -21.74
N THR A 104 -5.30 -5.94 -21.21
CA THR A 104 -5.63 -4.63 -20.64
C THR A 104 -6.12 -3.66 -21.69
N LEU A 105 -5.50 -3.64 -22.87
CA LEU A 105 -5.93 -2.83 -24.01
C LEU A 105 -7.33 -3.23 -24.46
N ALA A 106 -7.59 -4.54 -24.64
CA ALA A 106 -8.89 -5.06 -25.05
C ALA A 106 -9.98 -4.68 -24.04
N MET A 107 -9.73 -4.86 -22.74
CA MET A 107 -10.71 -4.52 -21.70
C MET A 107 -10.96 -3.02 -21.57
N ASN A 108 -9.93 -2.18 -21.71
CA ASN A 108 -10.11 -0.72 -21.71
C ASN A 108 -10.86 -0.24 -22.96
N SER A 109 -10.54 -0.79 -24.13
CA SER A 109 -11.27 -0.49 -25.38
C SER A 109 -12.74 -0.91 -25.28
N PHE A 110 -13.00 -2.10 -24.74
CA PHE A 110 -14.37 -2.57 -24.51
C PHE A 110 -15.14 -1.66 -23.55
N LYS A 111 -14.49 -1.21 -22.46
CA LYS A 111 -15.07 -0.22 -21.53
C LYS A 111 -15.44 1.08 -22.22
N LEU A 112 -14.54 1.63 -23.05
CA LEU A 112 -14.75 2.89 -23.75
C LEU A 112 -15.90 2.80 -24.77
N VAL A 113 -15.98 1.69 -25.51
CA VAL A 113 -17.08 1.44 -26.45
C VAL A 113 -18.40 1.26 -25.71
N SER A 114 -18.40 0.55 -24.58
CA SER A 114 -19.59 0.37 -23.73
C SER A 114 -20.10 1.69 -23.16
N GLN A 115 -19.20 2.61 -22.75
CA GLN A 115 -19.56 3.94 -22.27
C GLN A 115 -20.20 4.80 -23.38
N LYS A 116 -19.66 4.74 -24.60
CA LYS A 116 -20.20 5.51 -25.74
C LYS A 116 -21.57 5.00 -26.21
N LYS A 117 -21.87 3.72 -25.98
CA LYS A 117 -23.10 3.04 -26.43
C LYS A 117 -24.18 2.93 -25.34
N GLY A 118 -23.91 3.39 -24.12
CA GLY A 118 -24.87 3.44 -23.01
C GLY A 118 -25.26 2.07 -22.43
N TRP A 119 -24.41 1.05 -22.55
CA TRP A 119 -24.73 -0.30 -22.06
C TRP A 119 -24.58 -0.40 -20.53
N THR A 120 -25.62 -0.92 -19.85
CA THR A 120 -25.68 -1.14 -18.38
C THR A 120 -24.58 -2.05 -17.83
N ILE A 121 -23.90 -2.82 -18.71
CA ILE A 121 -22.74 -3.66 -18.40
C ILE A 121 -21.54 -2.84 -17.86
N MET A 122 -21.52 -1.52 -18.04
CA MET A 122 -20.43 -0.67 -17.52
C MET A 122 -20.26 -0.76 -15.98
N ASN A 123 -21.34 -1.01 -15.24
CA ASN A 123 -21.33 -1.01 -13.77
C ASN A 123 -20.69 -2.28 -13.18
N TYR A 124 -20.52 -3.33 -13.98
CA TYR A 124 -19.98 -4.62 -13.52
C TYR A 124 -18.55 -4.88 -13.98
N LEU A 125 -17.97 -4.02 -14.82
CA LEU A 125 -16.62 -4.26 -15.32
C LEU A 125 -15.58 -3.62 -14.40
N PRO A 126 -14.80 -4.40 -13.62
CA PRO A 126 -13.70 -3.84 -12.82
C PRO A 126 -12.62 -3.26 -13.73
N SER A 127 -11.90 -2.24 -13.24
CA SER A 127 -10.70 -1.75 -13.93
C SER A 127 -9.59 -2.79 -13.80
N MET A 128 -8.79 -2.97 -14.86
CA MET A 128 -7.62 -3.87 -14.81
C MET A 128 -6.61 -3.45 -13.75
N THR A 129 -6.53 -2.15 -13.46
CA THR A 129 -5.73 -1.62 -12.36
C THR A 129 -6.22 -2.11 -11.00
N ALA A 130 -7.54 -2.19 -10.80
CA ALA A 130 -8.13 -2.68 -9.55
C ALA A 130 -7.95 -4.19 -9.40
N LEU A 131 -8.03 -4.93 -10.50
CA LEU A 131 -7.77 -6.38 -10.51
C LEU A 131 -6.30 -6.70 -10.25
N ALA A 132 -5.36 -5.90 -10.76
CA ALA A 132 -3.93 -6.15 -10.59
C ALA A 132 -3.43 -5.93 -9.14
N LEU A 133 -4.10 -5.08 -8.37
CA LEU A 133 -3.66 -4.69 -7.02
C LEU A 133 -3.58 -5.89 -6.05
N PRO A 134 -4.62 -6.74 -5.89
CA PRO A 134 -4.54 -7.95 -5.07
C PRO A 134 -3.48 -8.96 -5.54
N PHE A 135 -3.16 -9.02 -6.83
CA PHE A 135 -2.09 -9.90 -7.33
C PHE A 135 -0.70 -9.41 -6.93
N PHE A 136 -0.52 -8.11 -6.72
CA PHE A 136 0.76 -7.54 -6.34
C PHE A 136 1.02 -7.61 -4.84
N THR A 137 0.04 -7.22 -4.03
CA THR A 137 0.19 -7.16 -2.57
C THR A 137 -0.28 -8.45 -1.88
N GLY A 138 -1.18 -9.21 -2.50
CA GLY A 138 -1.78 -10.41 -1.93
C GLY A 138 -3.29 -10.24 -1.64
N PRO A 139 -3.98 -11.34 -1.29
CA PRO A 139 -5.44 -11.35 -1.17
C PRO A 139 -5.98 -10.53 0.01
N TYR A 140 -5.15 -10.12 0.97
CA TYR A 140 -5.58 -9.33 2.11
C TYR A 140 -6.12 -7.95 1.71
N VAL A 141 -5.68 -7.39 0.59
CA VAL A 141 -6.20 -6.12 0.04
C VAL A 141 -7.56 -6.32 -0.63
N ALA A 142 -7.89 -7.53 -1.07
CA ALA A 142 -9.17 -7.81 -1.72
C ALA A 142 -10.35 -7.69 -0.74
N ILE A 143 -10.16 -8.08 0.53
CA ILE A 143 -11.20 -8.05 1.56
C ILE A 143 -11.77 -6.63 1.77
N PRO A 144 -10.97 -5.59 2.09
CA PRO A 144 -11.49 -4.23 2.25
C PRO A 144 -12.03 -3.65 0.94
N MET A 145 -11.51 -4.04 -0.23
CA MET A 145 -12.07 -3.63 -1.52
C MET A 145 -13.48 -4.22 -1.76
N CYS A 146 -13.71 -5.47 -1.37
CA CYS A 146 -15.04 -6.09 -1.41
C CYS A 146 -16.00 -5.38 -0.46
N ILE A 147 -15.57 -5.11 0.78
CA ILE A 147 -16.38 -4.39 1.77
C ILE A 147 -16.73 -2.99 1.25
N GLY A 148 -15.75 -2.25 0.74
CA GLY A 148 -15.97 -0.92 0.14
C GLY A 148 -16.96 -0.95 -1.03
N SER A 149 -16.88 -1.98 -1.88
CA SER A 149 -17.82 -2.17 -2.99
C SER A 149 -19.25 -2.44 -2.51
N VAL A 150 -19.43 -3.25 -1.46
CA VAL A 150 -20.75 -3.53 -0.86
C VAL A 150 -21.32 -2.26 -0.23
N VAL A 151 -20.51 -1.49 0.50
CA VAL A 151 -20.93 -0.23 1.12
C VAL A 151 -21.39 0.76 0.06
N ILE A 152 -20.62 0.95 -1.02
CA ILE A 152 -21.01 1.84 -2.13
C ILE A 152 -22.25 1.32 -2.86
N TYR A 153 -22.41 0.00 -3.02
CA TYR A 153 -23.59 -0.59 -3.66
C TYR A 153 -24.87 -0.33 -2.85
N VAL A 154 -24.82 -0.49 -1.53
CA VAL A 154 -25.95 -0.18 -0.63
C VAL A 154 -26.22 1.33 -0.61
N TRP A 155 -25.19 2.16 -0.56
CA TRP A 155 -25.33 3.62 -0.56
C TRP A 155 -25.95 4.13 -1.86
N ASN A 156 -25.54 3.58 -3.01
CA ASN A 156 -26.13 3.90 -4.32
C ASN A 156 -27.63 3.54 -4.43
N LYS A 157 -28.09 2.54 -3.67
CA LYS A 157 -29.51 2.15 -3.65
C LYS A 157 -30.38 3.11 -2.84
N VAL A 158 -29.79 3.83 -1.88
CA VAL A 158 -30.49 4.81 -1.04
C VAL A 158 -30.40 6.20 -1.66
N ASP A 159 -29.19 6.63 -2.04
CA ASP A 159 -28.94 7.93 -2.67
C ASP A 159 -27.75 7.84 -3.65
N GLY A 160 -28.07 7.75 -4.94
CA GLY A 160 -27.07 7.62 -6.01
C GLY A 160 -26.25 8.88 -6.27
N GLN A 161 -26.82 10.09 -6.06
CA GLN A 161 -26.08 11.34 -6.28
C GLN A 161 -25.05 11.58 -5.18
N SER A 162 -25.44 11.35 -3.92
CA SER A 162 -24.51 11.48 -2.80
C SER A 162 -23.42 10.41 -2.83
N ALA A 163 -23.72 9.18 -3.27
CA ALA A 163 -22.73 8.11 -3.39
C ALA A 163 -21.59 8.47 -4.36
N GLU A 164 -21.92 9.05 -5.52
CA GLU A 164 -20.93 9.35 -6.56
C GLU A 164 -19.92 10.40 -6.09
N VAL A 165 -20.37 11.45 -5.39
CA VAL A 165 -19.52 12.55 -4.93
C VAL A 165 -18.82 12.23 -3.60
N LEU A 166 -19.52 11.58 -2.67
CA LEU A 166 -19.01 11.36 -1.31
C LEU A 166 -18.09 10.13 -1.19
N SER A 167 -18.23 9.14 -2.08
CA SER A 167 -17.43 7.90 -2.02
C SER A 167 -15.92 8.17 -2.08
N SER A 168 -15.47 9.10 -2.92
CA SER A 168 -14.06 9.48 -3.00
C SER A 168 -13.57 10.15 -1.72
N ALA A 169 -14.39 10.99 -1.09
CA ALA A 169 -14.04 11.66 0.17
C ALA A 169 -13.96 10.66 1.34
N VAL A 170 -14.90 9.72 1.43
CA VAL A 170 -14.90 8.66 2.45
C VAL A 170 -13.71 7.72 2.27
N ALA A 171 -13.40 7.32 1.03
CA ALA A 171 -12.24 6.49 0.74
C ALA A 171 -10.92 7.17 1.12
N ALA A 172 -10.78 8.47 0.80
CA ALA A 172 -9.61 9.26 1.21
C ALA A 172 -9.51 9.39 2.74
N GLY A 173 -10.65 9.61 3.42
CA GLY A 173 -10.72 9.66 4.88
C GLY A 173 -10.31 8.34 5.55
N LEU A 174 -10.78 7.20 5.03
CA LEU A 174 -10.41 5.87 5.53
C LEU A 174 -8.91 5.59 5.33
N THR A 175 -8.37 5.95 4.17
CA THR A 175 -6.95 5.80 3.85
C THR A 175 -6.08 6.66 4.78
N CYS A 176 -6.49 7.92 5.02
CA CYS A 176 -5.81 8.82 5.94
C CYS A 176 -5.91 8.31 7.40
N GLY A 177 -7.05 7.73 7.78
CA GLY A 177 -7.28 7.14 9.10
C GLY A 177 -6.36 5.97 9.42
N GLU A 178 -6.16 5.06 8.46
CA GLU A 178 -5.16 3.98 8.55
C GLU A 178 -3.74 4.53 8.79
N GLY A 179 -3.36 5.55 8.03
CA GLY A 179 -2.07 6.24 8.21
C GLY A 179 -1.94 6.90 9.59
N LEU A 180 -3.00 7.54 10.07
CA LEU A 180 -3.01 8.23 11.36
C LEU A 180 -2.90 7.25 12.53
N PHE A 181 -3.53 6.06 12.45
CA PHE A 181 -3.47 5.05 13.49
C PHE A 181 -2.10 4.34 13.59
N THR A 182 -1.33 4.36 12.50
CA THR A 182 0.04 3.84 12.47
C THR A 182 1.00 4.69 13.33
N LEU A 183 0.76 6.01 13.44
CA LEU A 183 1.63 6.92 14.21
C LEU A 183 1.64 6.61 15.72
N PRO A 184 0.51 6.50 16.44
CA PRO A 184 0.48 6.05 17.83
C PRO A 184 1.11 4.67 18.02
N THR A 185 0.84 3.74 17.11
CA THR A 185 1.37 2.37 17.18
C THR A 185 2.90 2.37 17.08
N ALA A 186 3.47 3.18 16.19
CA ALA A 186 4.91 3.39 16.08
C ALA A 186 5.49 4.05 17.34
N LEU A 187 4.81 5.05 17.92
CA LEU A 187 5.22 5.70 19.17
C LEU A 187 5.18 4.74 20.37
N LEU A 188 4.16 3.89 20.47
CA LEU A 188 4.03 2.87 21.52
C LEU A 188 5.13 1.81 21.41
N THR A 189 5.44 1.40 20.17
CA THR A 189 6.55 0.47 19.87
C THR A 189 7.90 1.09 20.25
N MET A 190 8.11 2.37 19.93
CA MET A 190 9.30 3.14 20.32
C MET A 190 9.46 3.29 21.84
N LYS A 191 8.36 3.47 22.57
CA LYS A 191 8.37 3.55 24.04
C LYS A 191 8.46 2.20 24.75
N LYS A 192 8.63 1.08 24.01
CA LYS A 192 8.66 -0.29 24.55
C LYS A 192 7.48 -0.62 25.47
N VAL A 193 6.31 0.00 25.23
CA VAL A 193 5.11 -0.34 25.97
C VAL A 193 4.70 -1.73 25.49
N ARG A 194 4.84 -2.73 26.37
CA ARG A 194 4.38 -4.09 26.08
C ARG A 194 2.89 -4.02 25.74
N PRO A 195 2.45 -4.50 24.56
CA PRO A 195 1.02 -4.57 24.29
C PRO A 195 0.38 -5.45 25.38
N PRO A 196 -0.70 -5.00 26.04
CA PRO A 196 -1.34 -5.75 27.13
C PRO A 196 -1.93 -7.08 26.67
N ILE A 197 -1.99 -7.32 25.35
CA ILE A 197 -2.45 -8.55 24.73
C ILE A 197 -1.41 -8.98 23.69
N CYS A 198 -0.62 -10.00 24.01
CA CYS A 198 0.16 -10.75 23.01
C CYS A 198 -0.78 -11.75 22.32
N MET A 199 -1.42 -11.36 21.21
CA MET A 199 -2.02 -12.35 20.31
C MET A 199 -0.94 -12.88 19.37
N LYS A 200 -0.43 -14.07 19.69
CA LYS A 200 0.46 -14.84 18.82
C LYS A 200 -0.42 -15.75 17.97
N PHE A 201 -0.65 -15.41 16.71
CA PHE A 201 -1.30 -16.32 15.76
C PHE A 201 -0.29 -17.36 15.33
N LEU A 202 -0.19 -18.43 16.11
CA LEU A 202 0.57 -19.62 15.75
C LEU A 202 -0.27 -20.41 14.73
N PRO A 203 0.31 -20.88 13.60
CA PRO A 203 -0.37 -21.83 12.75
C PRO A 203 -0.65 -23.10 13.57
N SER A 204 -1.93 -23.47 13.71
CA SER A 204 -2.31 -24.68 14.46
C SER A 204 -1.67 -25.91 13.81
N GLY A 205 -0.69 -26.49 14.50
CA GLY A 205 0.05 -27.67 14.05
C GLY A 205 1.05 -28.15 15.11
N LYS A 206 1.78 -29.23 14.78
CA LYS A 206 2.80 -29.87 15.65
C LYS A 206 3.92 -28.91 16.12
N GLU A 207 4.09 -27.77 15.47
CA GLU A 207 5.07 -26.72 15.82
C GLU A 207 4.73 -25.97 17.12
N LEU A 208 3.49 -26.07 17.63
CA LEU A 208 3.10 -25.45 18.92
C LEU A 208 3.86 -26.08 20.11
N GLY A 209 4.08 -27.40 20.06
CA GLY A 209 4.75 -28.14 21.13
C GLY A 209 6.25 -27.87 21.19
N GLU A 210 6.91 -27.74 20.04
CA GLU A 210 8.33 -27.40 19.99
C GLU A 210 8.57 -25.97 20.48
N VAL A 211 7.72 -25.01 20.09
CA VAL A 211 7.85 -23.62 20.54
C VAL A 211 7.60 -23.51 22.05
N ASP A 212 6.67 -24.27 22.62
CA ASP A 212 6.40 -24.26 24.06
C ASP A 212 7.54 -24.91 24.87
N SER A 213 8.16 -25.98 24.34
CA SER A 213 9.37 -26.57 24.92
C SER A 213 10.59 -25.63 24.86
N PHE A 214 10.72 -24.86 23.77
CA PHE A 214 11.78 -23.85 23.63
C PHE A 214 11.56 -22.69 24.59
N LEU A 215 10.32 -22.22 24.77
CA LEU A 215 10.00 -21.13 25.68
C LEU A 215 10.16 -21.51 27.16
N SER A 216 9.78 -22.74 27.53
CA SER A 216 10.02 -23.26 28.89
C SER A 216 11.51 -23.46 29.20
N SER A 217 12.31 -23.88 28.21
CA SER A 217 13.77 -23.95 28.35
C SER A 217 14.42 -22.57 28.54
N PHE A 218 13.89 -21.51 27.90
CA PHE A 218 14.38 -20.14 28.11
C PHE A 218 13.93 -19.55 29.45
N ALA A 219 12.76 -19.94 29.95
CA ALA A 219 12.26 -19.50 31.26
C ALA A 219 13.08 -20.10 32.43
N SER A 220 13.52 -21.36 32.29
CA SER A 220 14.34 -22.03 33.32
C SER A 220 15.82 -21.62 33.29
N ALA A 221 16.31 -21.04 32.19
CA ALA A 221 17.71 -20.61 32.04
C ALA A 221 17.98 -19.18 32.58
N ASN A 222 16.94 -18.46 33.00
CA ASN A 222 17.02 -17.09 33.49
C ASN A 222 16.51 -16.93 34.93
N SER A 223 16.47 -18.03 35.69
CA SER A 223 16.30 -18.10 37.14
C SER A 223 17.58 -18.59 37.81
#